data_AF-A0A3L7VRC8-F1
#
_entry.id   AF-A0A3L7VRC8-F1
#
_cell.length_a   1.000
_cell.length_b   1.000
_cell.length_c   1.000
_cell.angle_alpha   90.00
_cell.angle_beta   90.00
_cell.angle_gamma   90.00
#
_symmetry.space_group_name_H-M   'P 1'
#
loop_
_entity.id
_entity.type
_entity.pdbx_description
1 polymer ?
#
loop_
_entity_poly.entity_id
_entity_poly.type
_entity_poly.pdbx_seq_one_letter_code
_entity_poly.pdbx_strand_id
1 'polypeptide(L)'
;VLRAVLRHDPDKILVGEIRDYETAEIAVQSSLTGHLVFSTLHTNDAPSAITRLRDMGVPAFLITATVEAILAQRLVRRICSECRTQFAPSDELLMELQLPLDTARKYKFYYGKGCARCNNSGYKGRVGIYELMIMSDELRDAIAAEASGDDLRSIARQQGMTTLRESGLKLIFDGQTTIDEVVRETVIEDVS
;
A
#
# COMPACT_ATOMS: atom_id res chain seq x y z
N VAL A 1 27.54 -4.33 -8.22
CA VAL A 1 27.29 -5.53 -7.38
C VAL A 1 26.18 -6.40 -7.95
N LEU A 2 25.01 -5.85 -8.34
CA LEU A 2 23.90 -6.64 -8.92
C LEU A 2 24.31 -7.54 -10.10
N ARG A 3 25.08 -7.04 -11.08
CA ARG A 3 25.54 -7.87 -12.22
C ARG A 3 26.43 -9.07 -11.82
N ALA A 4 27.07 -9.02 -10.65
CA ALA A 4 27.88 -10.13 -10.15
C ALA A 4 27.02 -11.26 -9.57
N VAL A 5 25.84 -10.93 -9.01
CA VAL A 5 24.89 -11.89 -8.41
C VAL A 5 24.44 -12.94 -9.43
N LEU A 6 24.25 -12.55 -10.68
CA LEU A 6 23.88 -13.46 -11.78
C LEU A 6 24.91 -14.57 -12.07
N ARG A 7 26.15 -14.45 -11.56
CA ARG A 7 27.19 -15.49 -11.69
C ARG A 7 27.27 -16.45 -10.50
N HIS A 8 26.34 -16.33 -9.55
CA HIS A 8 26.30 -17.18 -8.36
C HIS A 8 25.18 -18.24 -8.40
N ASP A 9 24.59 -18.49 -9.58
CA ASP A 9 23.47 -19.43 -9.74
C ASP A 9 22.31 -19.16 -8.76
N PRO A 10 21.81 -17.91 -8.66
CA PRO A 10 20.77 -17.59 -7.69
C PRO A 10 19.40 -18.14 -8.15
N ASP A 11 18.53 -18.51 -7.22
CA ASP A 11 17.10 -18.73 -7.54
C ASP A 11 16.27 -17.45 -7.27
N LYS A 12 16.66 -16.69 -6.25
CA LYS A 12 15.93 -15.52 -5.73
C LYS A 12 16.89 -14.36 -5.54
N ILE A 13 16.49 -13.18 -5.99
CA ILE A 13 17.30 -11.98 -5.92
C ILE A 13 16.52 -10.90 -5.17
N LEU A 14 17.14 -10.30 -4.15
CA LEU A 14 16.61 -9.12 -3.48
C LEU A 14 17.43 -7.91 -3.90
N VAL A 15 16.80 -7.01 -4.63
CA VAL A 15 17.31 -5.67 -4.93
C VAL A 15 16.80 -4.76 -3.83
N GLY A 16 17.69 -4.13 -3.06
CA GLY A 16 17.28 -3.36 -1.89
C GLY A 16 16.24 -2.29 -2.23
N GLU A 17 16.53 -1.47 -3.24
CA GLU A 17 15.65 -0.40 -3.72
C GLU A 17 15.97 -0.07 -5.17
N ILE A 18 14.94 0.18 -5.99
CA ILE A 18 15.08 0.73 -7.34
C ILE A 18 14.92 2.26 -7.27
N ARG A 19 16.02 2.97 -7.52
CA ARG A 19 16.07 4.45 -7.49
C ARG A 19 16.18 5.10 -8.86
N ASP A 20 16.69 4.35 -9.82
CA ASP A 20 17.05 4.81 -11.16
C ASP A 20 16.79 3.73 -12.21
N TYR A 21 16.85 4.14 -13.48
CA TYR A 21 16.66 3.27 -14.64
C TYR A 21 17.66 2.10 -14.66
N GLU A 22 18.94 2.36 -14.36
CA GLU A 22 19.98 1.32 -14.41
C GLU A 22 19.66 0.17 -13.44
N THR A 23 19.24 0.50 -12.21
CA THR A 23 18.86 -0.50 -11.21
C THR A 23 17.58 -1.23 -11.61
N ALA A 24 16.59 -0.51 -12.16
CA ALA A 24 15.35 -1.09 -12.66
C ALA A 24 15.61 -2.07 -13.81
N GLU A 25 16.45 -1.69 -14.77
CA GLU A 25 16.83 -2.51 -15.92
C GLU A 25 17.48 -3.81 -15.47
N ILE A 26 18.42 -3.77 -14.53
CA ILE A 26 19.07 -4.99 -14.04
C ILE A 26 18.06 -5.90 -13.32
N ALA A 27 17.14 -5.35 -12.53
CA ALA A 27 16.10 -6.13 -11.85
C ALA A 27 15.17 -6.83 -12.87
N VAL A 28 14.72 -6.10 -13.88
CA VAL A 28 13.89 -6.61 -14.99
C VAL A 28 14.62 -7.71 -15.77
N GLN A 29 15.87 -7.49 -16.16
CA GLN A 29 16.66 -8.49 -16.89
C GLN A 29 16.89 -9.76 -16.05
N SER A 30 17.10 -9.60 -14.75
CA SER A 30 17.21 -10.74 -13.83
C SER A 30 15.89 -11.51 -13.77
N SER A 31 14.75 -10.82 -13.74
CA SER A 31 13.43 -11.44 -13.76
C SER A 31 13.13 -12.17 -15.08
N LEU A 32 13.46 -11.58 -16.23
CA LEU A 32 13.26 -12.17 -17.55
C LEU A 32 14.06 -13.46 -17.77
N THR A 33 15.19 -13.60 -17.07
CA THR A 33 16.03 -14.81 -17.11
C THR A 33 15.51 -15.92 -16.18
N GLY A 34 14.34 -15.74 -15.56
CA GLY A 34 13.65 -16.76 -14.78
C GLY A 34 13.86 -16.67 -13.27
N HIS A 35 14.54 -15.63 -12.78
CA HIS A 35 14.76 -15.44 -11.35
C HIS A 35 13.57 -14.77 -10.68
N LEU A 36 13.25 -15.18 -9.45
CA LEU A 36 12.29 -14.44 -8.64
C LEU A 36 12.97 -13.22 -8.03
N VAL A 37 12.54 -12.02 -8.43
CA VAL A 37 13.14 -10.76 -7.99
C VAL A 37 12.21 -10.03 -7.03
N PHE A 38 12.71 -9.71 -5.84
CA PHE A 38 12.08 -8.78 -4.92
C PHE A 38 12.80 -7.43 -4.99
N SER A 39 12.03 -6.35 -4.97
CA SER A 39 12.58 -5.00 -4.87
C SER A 39 11.66 -4.06 -4.09
N THR A 40 12.17 -2.89 -3.75
CA THR A 40 11.37 -1.81 -3.16
C THR A 40 11.40 -0.56 -4.02
N LEU A 41 10.27 0.15 -4.05
CA LEU A 41 10.13 1.48 -4.65
C LEU A 41 9.46 2.39 -3.62
N HIS A 42 9.77 3.68 -3.68
CA HIS A 42 9.09 4.70 -2.89
C HIS A 42 7.90 5.26 -3.65
N THR A 43 6.71 4.71 -3.39
CA THR A 43 5.44 5.20 -3.92
C THR A 43 4.39 5.37 -2.82
N ASN A 44 3.28 6.03 -3.18
CA ASN A 44 2.16 6.28 -2.27
C ASN A 44 1.21 5.08 -2.16
N ASP A 45 1.08 4.33 -3.25
CA ASP A 45 0.19 3.19 -3.40
C ASP A 45 0.79 2.21 -4.42
N ALA A 46 0.11 1.08 -4.66
CA ALA A 46 0.58 0.03 -5.56
C ALA A 46 0.48 0.43 -7.04
N PRO A 47 -0.63 1.00 -7.55
CA PRO A 47 -0.72 1.45 -8.95
C PRO A 47 0.36 2.48 -9.31
N SER A 48 0.70 3.40 -8.41
CA SER A 48 1.75 4.42 -8.61
C SER A 48 3.13 3.83 -8.85
N ALA A 49 3.40 2.58 -8.45
CA ALA A 49 4.66 1.91 -8.77
C ALA A 49 4.82 1.66 -10.27
N ILE A 50 3.72 1.40 -11.00
CA ILE A 50 3.74 1.29 -12.46
C ILE A 50 4.10 2.62 -13.10
N THR A 51 3.45 3.70 -12.69
CA THR A 51 3.76 5.06 -13.15
C THR A 51 5.22 5.40 -12.85
N ARG A 52 5.71 5.08 -11.64
CA ARG A 52 7.10 5.34 -11.26
C ARG A 52 8.11 4.58 -12.12
N LEU A 53 7.83 3.33 -12.50
CA LEU A 53 8.68 2.56 -13.41
C LEU A 53 8.67 3.17 -14.83
N ARG A 54 7.51 3.61 -15.32
CA ARG A 54 7.41 4.34 -16.60
C ARG A 54 8.19 5.65 -16.58
N ASP A 55 8.09 6.44 -15.51
CA ASP A 55 8.81 7.70 -15.33
C ASP A 55 10.33 7.51 -15.30
N MET A 56 10.81 6.36 -14.80
CA MET A 56 12.22 5.99 -14.88
C MET A 56 12.65 5.58 -16.29
N GLY A 57 11.71 5.37 -17.22
CA GLY A 57 11.97 4.96 -18.59
C GLY A 57 11.89 3.45 -18.84
N VAL A 58 11.34 2.67 -17.89
CA VAL A 58 11.12 1.23 -18.11
C VAL A 58 9.96 1.04 -19.09
N PRO A 59 10.18 0.40 -20.26
CA PRO A 59 9.12 0.16 -21.24
C PRO A 59 7.97 -0.68 -20.68
N ALA A 60 6.74 -0.36 -21.09
CA ALA A 60 5.53 -1.05 -20.62
C ALA A 60 5.57 -2.57 -20.85
N PHE A 61 6.12 -3.03 -21.99
CA PHE A 61 6.25 -4.46 -22.27
C PHE A 61 7.18 -5.19 -21.29
N LEU A 62 8.18 -4.51 -20.72
CA LEU A 62 9.06 -5.10 -19.70
C LEU A 62 8.37 -5.15 -18.34
N ILE A 63 7.62 -4.10 -17.99
CA ILE A 63 6.83 -4.05 -16.75
C ILE A 63 5.82 -5.22 -16.76
N THR A 64 5.05 -5.36 -17.83
CA THR A 64 4.02 -6.41 -17.97
C THR A 64 4.59 -7.82 -18.02
N ALA A 65 5.81 -7.99 -18.54
CA ALA A 65 6.49 -9.29 -18.62
C ALA A 65 7.18 -9.72 -17.32
N THR A 66 7.44 -8.81 -16.38
CA THR A 66 8.27 -9.10 -15.19
C THR A 66 7.60 -8.85 -13.85
N VAL A 67 6.61 -7.95 -13.78
CA VAL A 67 5.94 -7.60 -12.53
C VAL A 67 4.77 -8.55 -12.29
N GLU A 68 4.87 -9.38 -11.25
CA GLU A 68 3.80 -10.30 -10.85
C GLU A 68 2.84 -9.72 -9.80
N ALA A 69 3.37 -8.91 -8.88
CA ALA A 69 2.56 -8.24 -7.86
C ALA A 69 3.30 -7.02 -7.31
N ILE A 70 2.53 -6.05 -6.82
CA ILE A 70 3.01 -4.89 -6.10
C ILE A 70 2.29 -4.80 -4.76
N LEU A 71 3.07 -4.75 -3.68
CA LEU A 71 2.57 -4.54 -2.33
C LEU A 71 2.93 -3.14 -1.86
N ALA A 72 1.93 -2.28 -1.70
CA ALA A 72 2.07 -1.04 -0.95
C ALA A 72 1.76 -1.29 0.53
N GLN A 73 2.52 -0.62 1.41
CA GLN A 73 2.33 -0.74 2.85
C GLN A 73 2.56 0.60 3.57
N ARG A 74 1.82 0.77 4.66
CA ARG A 74 2.02 1.84 5.65
C ARG A 74 1.91 1.26 7.06
N LEU A 75 2.50 1.95 8.03
CA LEU A 75 2.44 1.56 9.43
C LEU A 75 1.69 2.61 10.22
N VAL A 76 0.54 2.24 10.76
CA VAL A 76 -0.23 3.09 11.67
C VAL A 76 0.06 2.70 13.12
N ARG A 77 -0.01 3.67 14.03
CA ARG A 77 0.12 3.43 15.47
C ARG A 77 -1.08 2.64 15.98
N ARG A 78 -0.81 1.69 16.87
CA ARG A 78 -1.86 0.88 17.50
C ARG A 78 -2.31 1.55 18.80
N ILE A 79 -3.63 1.62 19.02
CA ILE A 79 -4.19 2.11 20.29
C ILE A 79 -3.65 1.25 21.44
N CYS A 80 -3.21 1.90 22.51
CA CYS A 80 -2.73 1.21 23.69
C CYS A 80 -3.85 0.37 24.34
N SER A 81 -3.61 -0.93 24.52
CA SER A 81 -4.60 -1.86 25.06
C SER A 81 -5.08 -1.53 26.48
N GLU A 82 -4.27 -0.87 27.30
CA GLU A 82 -4.61 -0.54 28.70
C GLU A 82 -5.51 0.69 28.85
N CYS A 83 -5.38 1.64 27.93
CA CYS A 83 -6.09 2.92 28.01
C CYS A 83 -7.04 3.14 26.83
N ARG A 84 -7.34 2.06 26.08
CA ARG A 84 -8.34 2.05 25.02
C ARG A 84 -9.70 2.44 25.59
N THR A 85 -10.27 3.49 25.04
CA THR A 85 -11.53 4.08 25.49
C THR A 85 -12.45 4.24 24.29
N GLN A 86 -13.70 3.79 24.39
CA GLN A 86 -14.70 3.99 23.35
C GLN A 86 -15.17 5.45 23.38
N PHE A 87 -15.39 6.04 22.21
CA PHE A 87 -16.00 7.36 22.09
C PHE A 87 -16.98 7.41 20.91
N ALA A 88 -17.82 8.44 20.89
CA ALA A 88 -18.66 8.79 19.75
C ALA A 88 -18.00 9.96 19.01
N PRO A 89 -17.50 9.76 17.78
CA PRO A 89 -16.92 10.84 16.98
C PRO A 89 -17.95 11.90 16.63
N SER A 90 -17.49 13.14 16.41
CA SER A 90 -18.28 14.18 15.78
C SER A 90 -18.51 13.86 14.30
N ASP A 91 -19.54 14.47 13.70
CA ASP A 91 -19.83 14.32 12.28
C ASP A 91 -18.66 14.77 11.40
N GLU A 92 -17.97 15.84 11.80
CA GLU A 92 -16.76 16.34 11.15
C GLU A 92 -15.66 15.27 11.09
N LEU A 93 -15.41 14.57 12.20
CA LEU A 93 -14.40 13.51 12.23
C LEU A 93 -14.86 12.26 11.45
N LEU A 94 -16.17 11.97 11.41
CA LEU A 94 -16.70 10.88 10.58
C LEU A 94 -16.60 11.19 9.08
N MET A 95 -16.69 12.46 8.69
CA MET A 95 -16.53 12.86 7.28
C MET A 95 -15.13 12.56 6.74
N GLU A 96 -14.10 12.56 7.59
CA GLU A 96 -12.74 12.17 7.18
C GLU A 96 -12.63 10.71 6.73
N LEU A 97 -13.59 9.85 7.11
CA LEU A 97 -13.65 8.46 6.67
C LEU A 97 -14.15 8.31 5.23
N GLN A 98 -14.77 9.36 4.66
CA GLN A 98 -15.40 9.35 3.33
C GLN A 98 -16.43 8.23 3.16
N LEU A 99 -17.12 7.92 4.25
CA LEU A 99 -18.26 7.01 4.27
C LEU A 99 -19.54 7.81 4.52
N PRO A 100 -20.70 7.34 4.02
CA PRO A 100 -21.98 7.89 4.44
C PRO A 100 -22.08 7.89 5.97
N LEU A 101 -22.48 9.02 6.56
CA LEU A 101 -22.52 9.19 8.03
C LEU A 101 -23.35 8.09 8.71
N ASP A 102 -24.49 7.70 8.11
CA ASP A 102 -25.34 6.63 8.62
C ASP A 102 -24.65 5.26 8.63
N THR A 103 -23.72 5.02 7.71
CA THR A 103 -22.87 3.83 7.70
C THR A 103 -21.81 3.92 8.78
N ALA A 104 -21.12 5.06 8.88
CA ALA A 104 -20.05 5.26 9.84
C ALA A 104 -20.55 5.14 11.30
N ARG A 105 -21.74 5.68 11.60
CA ARG A 105 -22.37 5.61 12.93
C ARG A 105 -22.71 4.19 13.42
N LYS A 106 -22.72 3.19 12.55
CA LYS A 106 -22.95 1.78 12.94
C LYS A 106 -21.75 1.17 13.67
N TYR A 107 -20.58 1.78 13.54
CA TYR A 107 -19.34 1.27 14.12
C TYR A 107 -19.02 1.93 15.46
N LYS A 108 -18.21 1.22 16.26
CA LYS A 108 -17.65 1.73 17.51
C LYS A 108 -16.26 2.28 17.25
N PHE A 109 -15.97 3.46 17.77
CA PHE A 109 -14.67 4.10 17.63
C PHE A 109 -13.94 4.13 18.96
N TYR A 110 -12.62 4.06 18.89
CA TYR A 110 -11.76 3.96 20.04
C TYR A 110 -10.59 4.93 19.92
N TYR A 111 -10.11 5.41 21.06
CA TYR A 111 -8.88 6.16 21.18
C TYR A 111 -8.13 5.73 22.44
N GLY A 112 -6.86 6.09 22.57
CA GLY A 112 -6.10 5.89 23.80
C GLY A 112 -6.12 7.15 24.64
N LYS A 113 -6.70 7.11 25.85
CA LYS A 113 -6.74 8.29 26.76
C LYS A 113 -5.38 8.68 27.35
N GLY A 114 -4.36 7.82 27.19
CA GLY A 114 -3.05 7.98 27.81
C GLY A 114 -2.93 7.25 29.16
N CYS A 115 -1.80 6.59 29.37
CA CYS A 115 -1.44 5.95 30.64
C CYS A 115 0.08 5.74 30.74
N ALA A 116 0.56 5.29 31.89
CA ALA A 116 1.98 4.99 32.11
C ALA A 116 2.55 3.98 31.09
N ARG A 117 1.80 2.94 30.69
CA ARG A 117 2.30 1.89 29.77
C ARG A 117 2.63 2.43 28.37
N CYS A 118 1.90 3.44 27.92
CA CYS A 118 2.11 4.11 26.63
C CYS A 118 2.81 5.45 26.76
N ASN A 119 3.40 5.77 27.92
CA ASN A 119 4.01 7.06 28.19
C ASN A 119 3.07 8.24 27.89
N ASN A 120 1.79 8.10 28.28
CA ASN A 120 0.71 9.05 28.03
C ASN A 120 0.42 9.39 26.55
N SER A 121 0.98 8.66 25.58
CA SER A 121 0.74 8.93 24.15
C SER A 121 -0.61 8.43 23.63
N GLY A 122 -1.26 7.50 24.33
CA GLY A 122 -2.44 6.78 23.84
C GLY A 122 -2.14 5.62 22.88
N TYR A 123 -0.90 5.47 22.40
CA TYR A 123 -0.51 4.44 21.43
C TYR A 123 0.59 3.51 21.96
N LYS A 124 0.57 2.24 21.55
CA LYS A 124 1.66 1.29 21.85
C LYS A 124 1.83 0.29 20.71
N GLY A 125 2.99 0.36 20.05
CA GLY A 125 3.28 -0.46 18.89
C GLY A 125 2.66 0.10 17.60
N ARG A 126 2.82 -0.65 16.51
CA ARG A 126 2.32 -0.31 15.18
C ARG A 126 1.66 -1.54 14.56
N VAL A 127 0.79 -1.31 13.59
CA VAL A 127 0.16 -2.35 12.77
C VAL A 127 0.25 -1.92 11.31
N GLY A 128 0.45 -2.88 10.42
CA GLY A 128 0.51 -2.63 8.98
C GLY A 128 -0.86 -2.54 8.37
N ILE A 129 -1.01 -1.61 7.43
CA ILE A 129 -2.08 -1.61 6.44
C ILE A 129 -1.45 -1.90 5.08
N TYR A 130 -2.14 -2.70 4.28
CA TYR A 130 -1.57 -3.32 3.09
C TYR A 130 -2.52 -3.17 1.91
N GLU A 131 -1.93 -2.91 0.75
CA GLU A 131 -2.60 -2.88 -0.53
C GLU A 131 -1.81 -3.74 -1.50
N LEU A 132 -2.41 -4.84 -1.93
CA LEU A 132 -1.77 -5.83 -2.79
C LEU A 132 -2.44 -5.84 -4.15
N MET A 133 -1.73 -5.29 -5.14
CA MET A 133 -2.11 -5.36 -6.55
C MET A 133 -1.45 -6.58 -7.18
N ILE A 134 -2.23 -7.58 -7.58
CA ILE A 134 -1.74 -8.76 -8.30
C ILE A 134 -1.89 -8.52 -9.80
N MET A 135 -0.85 -8.81 -10.58
CA MET A 135 -0.86 -8.56 -12.01
C MET A 135 -1.76 -9.57 -12.75
N SER A 136 -2.87 -9.07 -13.28
CA SER A 136 -3.80 -9.80 -14.14
C SER A 136 -3.59 -9.45 -15.61
N ASP A 137 -4.16 -10.24 -16.52
CA ASP A 137 -4.06 -9.97 -17.95
C ASP A 137 -4.71 -8.64 -18.34
N GLU A 138 -5.84 -8.29 -17.72
CA GLU A 138 -6.49 -6.99 -17.91
C GLU A 138 -5.61 -5.82 -17.45
N LEU A 139 -4.90 -5.97 -16.32
CA LEU A 139 -3.92 -4.97 -15.89
C LEU A 139 -2.73 -4.92 -16.86
N ARG A 140 -2.26 -6.06 -17.38
CA ARG A 140 -1.18 -6.08 -18.38
C ARG A 140 -1.59 -5.32 -19.64
N ASP A 141 -2.80 -5.57 -20.14
CA ASP A 141 -3.36 -4.89 -21.32
C ASP A 141 -3.50 -3.39 -21.07
N ALA A 142 -4.05 -2.99 -19.92
CA ALA A 142 -4.16 -1.59 -19.52
C ALA A 142 -2.79 -0.92 -19.39
N ILE A 143 -1.78 -1.63 -18.86
CA ILE A 143 -0.43 -1.10 -18.75
C ILE A 143 0.21 -0.91 -20.13
N ALA A 144 0.01 -1.87 -21.03
CA ALA A 144 0.49 -1.78 -22.42
C ALA A 144 -0.19 -0.64 -23.19
N ALA A 145 -1.46 -0.36 -22.89
CA ALA A 145 -2.22 0.76 -23.44
C ALA A 145 -1.94 2.11 -22.76
N GLU A 146 -0.92 2.20 -21.89
CA GLU A 146 -0.53 3.40 -21.16
C GLU A 146 -1.65 4.00 -20.28
N ALA A 147 -2.56 3.17 -19.75
CA ALA A 147 -3.63 3.62 -18.86
C ALA A 147 -3.11 4.40 -17.64
N SER A 148 -3.96 5.29 -17.09
CA SER A 148 -3.62 6.13 -15.96
C SER A 148 -3.55 5.33 -14.65
N GLY A 149 -2.95 5.90 -13.60
CA GLY A 149 -2.90 5.27 -12.28
C GLY A 149 -4.30 5.00 -11.69
N ASP A 150 -5.27 5.87 -11.97
CA ASP A 150 -6.64 5.74 -11.50
C ASP A 150 -7.41 4.64 -12.24
N ASP A 151 -7.16 4.48 -13.54
CA ASP A 151 -7.71 3.36 -14.33
C ASP A 151 -7.17 2.03 -13.80
N LEU A 152 -5.85 1.95 -13.58
CA LEU A 152 -5.20 0.76 -13.02
C LEU A 152 -5.73 0.43 -11.62
N ARG A 153 -5.92 1.44 -10.77
CA ARG A 153 -6.52 1.28 -9.45
C ARG A 153 -7.94 0.73 -9.56
N SER A 154 -8.75 1.27 -10.46
CA SER A 154 -10.13 0.84 -10.66
C SER A 154 -10.22 -0.61 -11.10
N ILE A 155 -9.40 -1.02 -12.08
CA ILE A 155 -9.29 -2.42 -12.53
C ILE A 155 -8.87 -3.32 -11.38
N ALA A 156 -7.80 -2.97 -10.67
CA ALA A 156 -7.30 -3.77 -9.55
C ALA A 156 -8.34 -3.93 -8.44
N ARG A 157 -9.08 -2.87 -8.11
CA ARG A 157 -10.18 -2.90 -7.13
C ARG A 157 -11.34 -3.80 -7.56
N GLN A 158 -11.74 -3.75 -8.84
CA GLN A 158 -12.76 -4.65 -9.39
C GLN A 158 -12.34 -6.13 -9.30
N GLN A 159 -11.03 -6.39 -9.34
CA GLN A 159 -10.44 -7.73 -9.19
C GLN A 159 -10.15 -8.11 -7.73
N GLY A 160 -10.60 -7.32 -6.75
CA GLY A 160 -10.55 -7.64 -5.33
C GLY A 160 -9.37 -7.05 -4.55
N MET A 161 -8.59 -6.15 -5.15
CA MET A 161 -7.60 -5.36 -4.39
C MET A 161 -8.31 -4.50 -3.34
N THR A 162 -7.90 -4.65 -2.08
CA THR A 162 -8.27 -3.72 -0.99
C THR A 162 -7.23 -2.60 -0.93
N THR A 163 -7.67 -1.35 -0.87
CA THR A 163 -6.74 -0.22 -0.81
C THR A 163 -6.16 -0.01 0.59
N LEU A 164 -5.11 0.80 0.70
CA LEU A 164 -4.54 1.16 2.00
C LEU A 164 -5.59 1.81 2.92
N ARG A 165 -6.44 2.68 2.36
CA ARG A 165 -7.52 3.36 3.09
C ARG A 165 -8.54 2.35 3.61
N GLU A 166 -9.00 1.43 2.78
CA GLU A 166 -9.96 0.38 3.15
C GLU A 166 -9.39 -0.59 4.20
N SER A 167 -8.12 -0.99 4.03
CA SER A 167 -7.40 -1.78 5.03
C SER A 167 -7.33 -1.03 6.38
N GLY A 168 -7.12 0.29 6.36
CA GLY A 168 -7.12 1.13 7.55
C GLY A 168 -8.50 1.25 8.21
N LEU A 169 -9.56 1.45 7.44
CA LEU A 169 -10.94 1.49 7.92
C LEU A 169 -11.29 0.22 8.72
N LYS A 170 -10.91 -0.95 8.21
CA LYS A 170 -11.10 -2.21 8.93
C LYS A 170 -10.42 -2.20 10.31
N LEU A 171 -9.18 -1.71 10.41
CA LEU A 171 -8.47 -1.60 11.68
C LEU A 171 -9.08 -0.56 12.63
N ILE A 172 -9.68 0.51 12.10
CA ILE A 172 -10.45 1.48 12.90
C ILE A 172 -11.67 0.80 13.51
N PHE A 173 -12.44 0.05 12.72
CA PHE A 173 -13.66 -0.61 13.17
C PHE A 173 -13.40 -1.75 14.15
N ASP A 174 -12.25 -2.42 14.05
CA ASP A 174 -11.76 -3.36 15.06
C ASP A 174 -11.22 -2.65 16.33
N GLY A 175 -11.09 -1.33 16.27
CA GLY A 175 -10.53 -0.44 17.29
C GLY A 175 -9.07 -0.74 17.61
N GLN A 176 -8.29 -1.09 16.59
CA GLN A 176 -6.86 -1.26 16.67
C GLN A 176 -6.10 0.04 16.45
N THR A 177 -6.64 0.96 15.66
CA THR A 177 -6.06 2.28 15.38
C THR A 177 -7.16 3.36 15.39
N THR A 178 -6.78 4.62 15.18
CA THR A 178 -7.67 5.79 15.19
C THR A 178 -7.95 6.30 13.79
N ILE A 179 -8.99 7.14 13.66
CA ILE A 179 -9.33 7.84 12.41
C ILE A 179 -8.13 8.65 11.93
N ASP A 180 -7.58 9.51 12.81
CA ASP A 180 -6.44 10.38 12.53
C ASP A 180 -5.24 9.61 11.96
N GLU A 181 -4.93 8.42 12.49
CA GLU A 181 -3.79 7.63 12.04
C GLU A 181 -3.96 7.13 10.61
N VAL A 182 -5.14 6.61 10.28
CA VAL A 182 -5.40 6.14 8.91
C VAL A 182 -5.46 7.32 7.95
N VAL A 183 -6.11 8.42 8.34
CA VAL A 183 -6.23 9.62 7.51
C VAL A 183 -4.87 10.23 7.21
N ARG A 184 -3.98 10.25 8.20
CA ARG A 184 -2.62 10.78 8.03
C ARG A 184 -1.75 9.90 7.15
N GLU A 185 -1.82 8.58 7.31
CA GLU A 185 -0.89 7.65 6.65
C GLU A 185 -1.37 7.18 5.27
N THR A 186 -2.61 7.48 4.88
CA THR A 186 -3.18 7.10 3.58
C THR A 186 -3.67 8.31 2.81
N VAL A 187 -3.62 8.22 1.48
CA VAL A 187 -4.12 9.29 0.61
C VAL A 187 -5.66 9.23 0.62
N ILE A 188 -6.28 10.38 0.37
CA ILE A 188 -7.71 10.45 0.05
C ILE A 188 -7.87 9.95 -1.39
N GLU A 189 -8.74 8.97 -1.59
CA GLU A 189 -9.07 8.49 -2.92
C GLU A 189 -10.36 9.19 -3.35
N ASP A 190 -10.31 9.98 -4.43
CA ASP A 190 -11.53 10.49 -5.04
C ASP A 190 -12.32 9.32 -5.62
N VAL A 191 -13.37 8.91 -4.91
CA VAL A 191 -14.37 8.00 -5.44
C VAL A 191 -15.23 8.82 -6.41
N SER A 192 -14.84 8.83 -7.68
CA SER A 192 -15.69 9.35 -8.77
C SER A 192 -16.80 8.37 -9.12
#